data_AF-A0A061DAI5-F1
#
_entry.id   AF-A0A061DAI5-F1
#
_cell.length_a   1.000
_cell.length_b   1.000
_cell.length_c   1.000
_cell.angle_alpha   90.00
_cell.angle_beta   90.00
_cell.angle_gamma   90.00
#
_symmetry.space_group_name_H-M   'P 1'
#
loop_
_entity.id
_entity.type
_entity.pdbx_description
1 polymer ?
#
loop_
_entity_poly.entity_id
_entity_poly.type
_entity_poly.pdbx_seq_one_letter_code
_entity_poly.pdbx_strand_id
1 'polypeptide(L)'
;MQIPEEEHGSVEDTLSALQRVLTTTEVEAITQVNGAFAICIAESGPVMQYLGAGYYVKRAPLSVKRMLELRVSAAKEKAPPSQKNQTAEPEHGHTTEGDTIEIIERYDSSDE
;
A
#
# COMPACT_ATOMS: atom_id res chain seq x y z
N MET A 1 -7.42 -20.23 11.72
CA MET A 1 -6.20 -19.42 11.55
C MET A 1 -6.57 -17.98 11.81
N GLN A 2 -6.07 -17.37 12.87
CA GLN A 2 -6.24 -15.95 13.16
C GLN A 2 -5.19 -15.18 12.35
N ILE A 3 -5.63 -14.23 11.54
CA ILE A 3 -4.77 -13.25 10.89
C ILE A 3 -4.45 -12.21 11.98
N PRO A 4 -3.17 -11.89 12.28
CA PRO A 4 -2.84 -10.97 13.35
C PRO A 4 -3.35 -9.56 13.05
N GLU A 5 -4.09 -8.97 14.00
CA GLU A 5 -4.60 -7.58 13.95
C GLU A 5 -3.50 -6.54 14.25
N GLU A 6 -2.40 -6.55 13.49
CA GLU A 6 -1.31 -5.55 13.61
C GLU A 6 -1.11 -4.80 12.28
N GLU A 7 -2.09 -4.02 11.80
CA GLU A 7 -1.89 -3.22 10.57
C GLU A 7 -2.14 -1.71 10.71
N HIS A 8 -2.80 -1.24 11.76
CA HIS A 8 -3.15 0.19 11.87
C HIS A 8 -2.04 1.11 12.42
N GLY A 9 -0.95 0.57 12.98
CA GLY A 9 0.25 1.38 13.27
C GLY A 9 1.23 1.46 12.10
N SER A 10 1.11 0.55 11.13
CA SER A 10 2.11 0.33 10.08
C SER A 10 1.96 1.27 8.88
N VAL A 11 0.73 1.67 8.55
CA VAL A 11 0.45 2.41 7.31
C VAL A 11 0.84 3.89 7.42
N GLU A 12 0.51 4.55 8.51
CA GLU A 12 0.86 5.95 8.80
C GLU A 12 2.38 6.14 8.90
N ASP A 13 3.07 5.19 9.53
CA ASP A 13 4.54 5.17 9.60
C ASP A 13 5.14 4.99 8.20
N THR A 14 4.58 4.10 7.39
CA THR A 14 5.00 3.90 6.00
C THR A 14 4.75 5.16 5.16
N LEU A 15 3.61 5.84 5.32
CA LEU A 15 3.31 7.09 4.63
C LEU A 15 4.30 8.20 5.02
N SER A 16 4.63 8.30 6.30
CA SER A 16 5.61 9.26 6.82
C SER A 16 7.02 8.98 6.28
N ALA A 17 7.42 7.70 6.20
CA ALA A 17 8.68 7.28 5.59
C ALA A 17 8.72 7.62 4.09
N LEU A 18 7.65 7.33 3.35
CA LEU A 18 7.53 7.66 1.92
C LEU A 18 7.62 9.17 1.68
N GLN A 19 7.06 9.99 2.57
CA GLN A 19 7.19 11.44 2.47
C GLN A 19 8.65 11.88 2.54
N ARG A 20 9.48 11.28 3.42
CA ARG A 20 10.91 11.60 3.52
C ARG A 20 11.68 11.17 2.28
N VAL A 21 11.40 9.98 1.76
CA VAL A 21 11.99 9.44 0.52
C VAL A 21 11.67 10.33 -0.69
N LEU A 22 10.47 10.91 -0.75
CA LEU A 22 10.08 11.80 -1.85
C LEU A 22 10.78 13.16 -1.83
N THR A 23 11.27 13.61 -0.66
CA THR A 23 11.83 14.96 -0.48
C THR A 23 13.36 15.01 -0.44
N THR A 24 14.02 13.85 -0.44
CA THR A 24 15.47 13.72 -0.26
C THR A 24 16.03 12.73 -1.27
N THR A 25 17.34 12.80 -1.55
CA THR A 25 18.04 11.80 -2.38
C THR A 25 18.62 10.66 -1.56
N GLU A 26 18.84 10.89 -0.27
CA GLU A 26 19.40 9.92 0.67
C GLU A 26 18.76 10.12 2.05
N VAL A 27 18.60 9.05 2.81
CA VAL A 27 18.04 9.05 4.16
C VAL A 27 18.94 8.24 5.09
N GLU A 28 19.31 8.83 6.23
CA GLU A 28 19.94 8.08 7.32
C GLU A 28 18.90 7.15 7.96
N ALA A 29 19.21 5.86 8.00
CA ALA A 29 18.30 4.81 8.43
C ALA A 29 18.98 3.85 9.42
N ILE A 30 18.15 3.20 10.24
CA ILE A 30 18.57 2.08 11.07
C ILE A 30 17.96 0.83 10.44
N THR A 31 18.82 -0.12 10.05
CA THR A 31 18.42 -1.41 9.51
C THR A 31 18.66 -2.52 10.52
N GLN A 32 17.85 -3.57 10.47
CA GLN A 32 18.01 -4.75 11.31
C GLN A 32 18.64 -5.89 10.48
N VAL A 33 19.77 -6.43 10.94
CA VAL A 33 20.48 -7.55 10.33
C VAL A 33 20.68 -8.62 11.40
N ASN A 34 20.07 -9.81 11.20
CA ASN A 34 20.18 -10.94 12.13
C ASN A 34 19.89 -10.59 13.59
N GLY A 35 18.91 -9.72 13.84
CA GLY A 35 18.54 -9.28 15.19
C GLY A 35 19.37 -8.12 15.75
N ALA A 36 20.46 -7.73 15.11
CA ALA A 36 21.24 -6.54 15.46
C ALA A 36 20.80 -5.32 14.63
N PHE A 37 20.99 -4.12 15.18
CA PHE A 37 20.72 -2.87 14.47
C PHE A 37 22.01 -2.24 13.94
N ALA A 38 21.96 -1.72 12.71
CA ALA A 38 23.05 -1.02 12.06
C ALA A 38 22.56 0.30 11.47
N ILE A 39 23.37 1.35 11.60
CA ILE A 39 23.11 2.65 10.96
C ILE A 39 23.63 2.59 9.53
N CYS A 40 22.83 3.04 8.57
CA CYS A 40 23.20 3.12 7.16
C CYS A 40 22.64 4.40 6.50
N ILE A 41 23.20 4.73 5.34
CA ILE A 41 22.63 5.73 4.43
C ILE A 41 21.93 4.96 3.31
N ALA A 42 20.64 5.19 3.14
CA ALA A 42 19.83 4.57 2.11
C ALA A 42 19.54 5.58 0.99
N GLU A 43 19.72 5.16 -0.27
CA GLU A 43 19.32 5.95 -1.42
C GLU A 43 17.78 6.06 -1.47
N SER A 44 17.28 7.28 -1.65
CA SER A 44 15.88 7.55 -1.90
C SER A 44 15.56 7.19 -3.35
N GLY A 45 14.86 6.07 -3.54
CA GLY A 45 14.63 5.52 -4.86
C GLY A 45 13.36 4.68 -4.94
N PRO A 46 13.22 3.82 -5.97
CA PRO A 46 12.08 2.92 -6.07
C PRO A 46 11.99 2.06 -4.81
N VAL A 47 10.79 1.98 -4.25
CA VAL A 47 10.51 1.18 -3.05
C VAL A 47 10.15 -0.25 -3.44
N MET A 48 10.53 -1.19 -2.58
CA MET A 48 10.16 -2.60 -2.73
C MET A 48 8.82 -2.84 -2.03
N GLN A 49 7.78 -3.17 -2.80
CA GLN A 49 6.49 -3.57 -2.26
C GLN A 49 6.36 -5.09 -2.25
N TYR A 50 6.04 -5.66 -1.09
CA TYR A 50 5.69 -7.07 -0.98
C TYR A 50 4.30 -7.35 -1.53
N LEU A 51 4.17 -8.38 -2.36
CA LEU A 51 2.89 -8.79 -2.98
C LEU A 51 2.30 -10.07 -2.38
N GLY A 52 3.05 -10.77 -1.52
CA GLY A 52 2.68 -12.11 -1.03
C GLY A 52 3.52 -13.21 -1.69
N ALA A 53 3.49 -14.42 -1.11
CA ALA A 53 4.18 -15.61 -1.62
C ALA A 53 5.67 -15.42 -1.96
N GLY A 54 6.38 -14.54 -1.23
CA GLY A 54 7.78 -14.23 -1.49
C GLY A 54 8.06 -13.28 -2.66
N TYR A 55 7.02 -12.77 -3.33
CA TYR A 55 7.16 -11.85 -4.46
C TYR A 55 7.24 -10.39 -4.00
N TYR A 56 8.14 -9.66 -4.64
CA TYR A 56 8.33 -8.22 -4.43
C TYR A 56 8.39 -7.50 -5.77
N VAL A 57 7.86 -6.28 -5.80
CA VAL A 57 7.88 -5.42 -7.00
C VAL A 57 8.49 -4.06 -6.67
N LYS A 58 9.34 -3.56 -7.57
CA LYS A 58 9.87 -2.18 -7.52
C LYS A 58 8.77 -1.22 -7.96
N ARG A 59 8.47 -0.21 -7.16
CA ARG A 59 7.50 0.84 -7.52
C ARG A 59 8.04 2.23 -7.24
N ALA A 60 7.54 3.21 -8.00
CA ALA A 60 7.78 4.61 -7.71
C ALA A 60 7.16 4.95 -6.32
N PRO A 61 7.88 5.67 -5.43
CA PRO A 61 7.39 5.99 -4.09
C PRO A 61 6.04 6.71 -4.09
N LEU A 62 5.82 7.62 -5.06
CA LEU A 62 4.57 8.36 -5.19
C LEU A 62 3.37 7.44 -5.48
N SER A 63 3.55 6.40 -6.28
CA SER A 63 2.49 5.44 -6.59
C SER A 63 2.08 4.64 -5.35
N VAL A 64 3.06 4.23 -4.54
CA VAL A 64 2.81 3.51 -3.29
C VAL A 64 2.13 4.43 -2.27
N LYS A 65 2.60 5.68 -2.15
CA LYS A 65 1.98 6.67 -1.27
C LYS A 65 0.49 6.87 -1.59
N ARG A 66 0.15 7.14 -2.85
CA ARG A 66 -1.26 7.31 -3.28
C ARG A 66 -2.10 6.07 -3.00
N MET A 67 -1.56 4.87 -3.25
CA MET A 67 -2.24 3.61 -2.96
C MET A 67 -2.56 3.47 -1.46
N LEU A 68 -1.60 3.78 -0.59
CA LEU A 68 -1.80 3.71 0.86
C LEU A 68 -2.79 4.77 1.34
N GLU A 69 -2.72 6.00 0.82
CA GLU A 69 -3.69 7.08 1.13
C GLU A 69 -5.12 6.68 0.73
N LEU A 70 -5.30 6.04 -0.43
CA LEU A 70 -6.59 5.50 -0.86
C LEU A 70 -7.08 4.40 0.08
N ARG A 71 -6.21 3.49 0.52
CA ARG A 71 -6.58 2.43 1.48
C ARG A 71 -7.03 3.00 2.82
N VAL A 72 -6.30 3.99 3.35
CA VAL A 72 -6.66 4.68 4.59
C VAL A 72 -8.00 5.40 4.44
N SER A 73 -8.24 6.05 3.30
CA SER A 73 -9.49 6.77 3.03
C SER A 73 -10.67 5.80 2.94
N ALA A 74 -10.54 4.70 2.21
CA ALA A 74 -11.57 3.67 2.10
C ALA A 74 -11.84 2.94 3.43
N ALA A 75 -10.82 2.77 4.28
CA ALA A 75 -11.00 2.21 5.62
C ALA A 75 -11.79 3.16 6.54
N LYS A 76 -11.57 4.47 6.43
CA LYS A 76 -12.34 5.50 7.15
C LYS A 76 -13.81 5.53 6.73
N GLU A 77 -14.11 5.29 5.46
CA GLU A 77 -15.49 5.21 4.94
C GLU A 77 -16.23 3.95 5.37
N LYS A 78 -15.52 2.85 5.68
CA LYS A 78 -16.11 1.57 6.14
C LYS A 78 -16.27 1.45 7.65
N ALA A 79 -15.88 2.47 8.43
CA ALA A 79 -16.16 2.49 9.86
C ALA A 79 -17.69 2.43 10.07
N PRO A 80 -18.21 1.56 10.97
CA PRO A 80 -19.64 1.39 11.12
C PRO A 80 -20.27 2.75 11.45
N PRO A 81 -21.36 3.14 10.78
CA PRO A 81 -22.04 4.39 11.11
C PRO A 81 -22.42 4.29 12.58
N SER A 82 -21.92 5.24 13.38
CA SER A 82 -22.49 5.47 14.71
C SER A 82 -23.99 5.61 14.51
N GLN A 83 -24.78 4.67 15.05
CA GLN A 83 -26.23 4.67 14.93
C GLN A 83 -26.79 5.96 15.52
N LYS A 84 -26.92 6.98 14.68
CA LYS A 84 -27.89 8.03 14.85
C LYS A 84 -29.01 7.73 13.87
N ASN A 85 -30.12 7.27 14.45
CA ASN A 85 -31.42 7.20 13.81
C ASN A 85 -31.64 8.47 12.95
N GLN A 86 -31.95 8.31 11.66
CA GLN A 86 -33.23 8.68 11.07
C GLN A 86 -33.16 8.80 9.53
N THR A 87 -34.08 8.05 8.92
CA THR A 87 -34.87 8.38 7.72
C THR A 87 -34.21 8.29 6.34
N ALA A 88 -34.90 7.52 5.49
CA ALA A 88 -34.54 7.10 4.14
C ALA A 88 -34.77 8.18 3.09
N GLU A 89 -33.90 8.23 2.07
CA GLU A 89 -34.25 8.51 0.67
C GLU A 89 -33.37 7.64 -0.24
N PRO A 90 -33.89 7.04 -1.33
CA PRO A 90 -33.09 6.29 -2.28
C PRO A 90 -32.75 7.17 -3.49
N GLU A 91 -31.47 7.42 -3.76
CA GLU A 91 -31.06 7.93 -5.07
C GLU A 91 -30.10 6.96 -5.77
N HIS A 92 -30.48 6.70 -7.02
CA HIS A 92 -29.87 5.82 -8.01
C HIS A 92 -28.44 6.23 -8.35
N GLY A 93 -27.64 5.23 -8.71
CA GLY A 93 -26.19 5.34 -8.87
C GLY A 93 -25.69 6.09 -10.09
N HIS A 94 -24.38 6.30 -10.08
CA HIS A 94 -23.57 6.36 -11.28
C HIS A 94 -22.24 5.65 -10.99
N THR A 95 -22.07 4.48 -11.61
CA THR A 95 -20.80 3.75 -11.66
C THR A 95 -19.80 4.53 -12.52
N THR A 96 -18.69 4.98 -11.93
CA THR A 96 -17.56 5.48 -12.72
C THR A 96 -16.81 4.29 -13.31
N GLU A 97 -16.90 4.17 -14.64
CA GLU A 97 -16.02 3.37 -15.48
C GLU A 97 -14.55 3.78 -15.26
N GLY A 98 -13.66 2.79 -15.24
CA GLY A 98 -12.21 3.01 -15.29
C GLY A 98 -11.47 2.52 -14.06
N ASP A 99 -11.13 1.24 -14.05
CA ASP A 99 -9.78 0.74 -13.72
C ASP A 99 -9.87 -0.77 -13.52
N THR A 100 -9.91 -1.50 -14.63
CA THR A 100 -9.62 -2.94 -14.61
C THR A 100 -8.60 -3.20 -15.71
N ILE A 101 -7.36 -3.43 -15.29
CA ILE A 101 -6.33 -3.97 -16.17
C ILE A 101 -6.27 -5.47 -15.87
N GLU A 102 -6.68 -6.27 -16.85
CA GLU A 102 -6.55 -7.72 -16.82
C GLU A 102 -5.19 -8.07 -17.46
N ILE A 103 -4.24 -8.52 -16.65
CA ILE A 103 -2.93 -8.97 -17.15
C ILE A 103 -3.05 -10.47 -17.40
N ILE A 104 -3.14 -10.86 -18.67
CA ILE A 104 -3.14 -12.26 -19.10
C ILE A 104 -1.69 -12.65 -19.42
N GLU A 105 -1.03 -13.38 -18.53
CA GLU A 105 0.25 -14.03 -18.84
C GLU A 105 0.00 -15.20 -19.79
N ARG A 106 0.44 -15.07 -21.05
CA ARG A 106 0.50 -16.19 -21.99
C ARG A 106 1.92 -16.75 -21.97
N TYR A 107 2.09 -17.92 -21.39
CA TYR A 107 3.29 -18.72 -21.57
C TYR A 107 3.18 -19.38 -22.96
N ASP A 108 3.96 -18.89 -23.92
CA ASP A 108 4.15 -19.60 -25.18
C ASP A 108 5.16 -20.73 -24.91
N SER A 109 4.66 -21.83 -24.36
CA SER A 109 5.37 -23.10 -24.37
C SER A 109 5.25 -23.71 -25.76
N SER A 110 5.97 -23.14 -26.71
CA SER A 110 6.23 -23.79 -27.98
C SER A 110 7.59 -24.48 -27.85
N ASP A 111 7.51 -25.77 -27.48
CA ASP A 111 8.57 -26.77 -27.65
C ASP A 111 9.19 -26.67 -29.05
N GLU A 112 10.52 -26.63 -29.11
CA GLU A 112 11.37 -27.50 -29.94
C GLU A 112 12.75 -27.69 -29.27
#